data_AF-A0A1T2Z5C6-F1
#
_entry.id   AF-A0A1T2Z5C6-F1
#
_cell.length_a   1.000
_cell.length_b   1.000
_cell.length_c   1.000
_cell.angle_alpha   90.00
_cell.angle_beta   90.00
_cell.angle_gamma   90.00
#
_symmetry.space_group_name_H-M   'P 1'
#
loop_
_entity.id
_entity.type
_entity.pdbx_description
1 polymer ?
#
loop_
_entity_poly.entity_id
_entity_poly.type
_entity_poly.pdbx_seq_one_letter_code
_entity_poly.pdbx_strand_id
1 'polypeptide(L)'
;GIGKALLLDDSVEEWQRLYDVSQPTERKSQQWPQHPEQSWAQFEQRMHDYVVGGYAFDLEDNEPSIRCVAAPVRDASRRIVAGLSIASTVPYMPLEKMAELIPVIK
;
A
#
# COMPACT_ATOMS: atom_id res chain seq x y z
N GLY A 1 0.58 3.75 -1.23
CA GLY A 1 1.74 2.81 -1.20
C GLY A 1 2.59 2.98 0.04
N ILE A 2 3.24 4.14 0.21
CA ILE A 2 4.13 4.43 1.36
C ILE A 2 3.48 4.13 2.71
N GLY A 3 2.23 4.56 2.92
CA GLY A 3 1.51 4.30 4.17
C GLY A 3 1.53 2.82 4.56
N LYS A 4 1.13 1.93 3.65
CA LYS A 4 1.20 0.47 3.88
C LYS A 4 2.62 -0.04 4.10
N ALA A 5 3.63 0.51 3.41
CA ALA A 5 5.02 0.13 3.64
C ALA A 5 5.52 0.52 5.05
N LEU A 6 5.02 1.62 5.63
CA LEU A 6 5.35 2.04 7.00
C LEU A 6 4.73 1.12 8.05
N LEU A 7 3.60 0.46 7.73
CA LEU A 7 2.88 -0.42 8.65
C LEU A 7 3.44 -1.84 8.71
N LEU A 8 4.47 -2.20 7.94
CA LEU A 8 4.91 -3.60 7.82
C LEU A 8 5.49 -4.21 9.12
N ASP A 9 5.82 -3.39 10.11
CA ASP A 9 6.25 -3.84 11.45
C ASP A 9 5.12 -3.82 12.49
N ASP A 10 3.96 -3.24 12.15
CA ASP A 10 2.84 -3.10 13.08
C ASP A 10 2.05 -4.41 13.22
N SER A 11 1.28 -4.51 14.32
CA SER A 11 0.43 -5.66 14.57
C SER A 11 -0.86 -5.62 13.74
N VAL A 12 -1.52 -6.78 13.61
CA VAL A 12 -2.80 -6.89 12.89
C VAL A 12 -3.86 -5.99 13.54
N GLU A 13 -3.84 -5.84 14.87
CA GLU A 13 -4.76 -4.96 15.59
C GLU A 13 -4.56 -3.49 15.22
N GLU A 14 -3.30 -3.06 15.05
CA GLU A 14 -2.99 -1.69 14.63
C GLU A 14 -3.38 -1.46 13.17
N TRP A 15 -3.15 -2.45 12.30
CA TRP A 15 -3.65 -2.42 10.92
C TRP A 15 -5.17 -2.28 10.88
N GLN A 16 -5.90 -3.03 11.72
CA GLN A 16 -7.35 -2.98 11.79
C GLN A 16 -7.85 -1.62 12.27
N ARG A 17 -7.23 -1.11 13.34
CA ARG A 17 -7.55 0.23 13.86
C ARG A 17 -7.37 1.31 12.80
N LEU A 18 -6.27 1.28 12.05
CA LEU A 18 -5.99 2.26 11.00
C LEU A 18 -6.89 2.08 9.78
N TYR A 19 -7.20 0.84 9.40
CA TYR A 19 -8.16 0.54 8.34
C TYR A 19 -9.54 1.12 8.68
N ASP A 20 -10.05 0.87 9.89
CA ASP A 20 -11.34 1.36 10.34
C ASP A 20 -11.41 2.90 10.39
N VAL A 21 -10.32 3.57 10.79
CA VAL A 21 -10.22 5.04 10.79
C VAL A 21 -10.11 5.61 9.37
N SER A 22 -9.49 4.87 8.44
CA SER A 22 -9.31 5.30 7.04
C SER A 22 -10.57 5.16 6.20
N GLN A 23 -11.57 4.40 6.68
CA GLN A 23 -12.84 4.25 5.99
C GLN A 23 -13.53 5.62 5.87
N PRO A 24 -13.98 6.02 4.66
CA PRO A 24 -14.63 7.30 4.47
C PRO A 24 -15.82 7.46 5.42
N THR A 25 -15.85 8.54 6.20
CA THR A 25 -17.00 8.87 7.06
C THR A 25 -18.25 9.19 6.23
N GLU A 26 -18.07 9.58 4.96
CA GLU A 26 -19.11 9.78 3.97
C GLU A 26 -18.89 8.86 2.76
N ARG A 27 -19.91 8.06 2.46
CA ARG A 27 -20.00 7.05 1.38
C ARG A 27 -19.31 7.48 0.09
N LYS A 28 -18.36 6.66 -0.38
CA LYS A 28 -17.70 6.71 -1.69
C LYS A 28 -17.07 8.06 -2.03
N SER A 29 -15.82 8.05 -2.47
CA SER A 29 -15.22 9.25 -3.08
C SER A 29 -16.19 9.79 -4.15
N GLN A 30 -16.69 11.03 -3.97
CA GLN A 30 -17.56 11.68 -4.95
C GLN A 30 -16.87 11.82 -6.32
N GLN A 31 -15.53 11.87 -6.30
CA GLN A 31 -14.67 11.93 -7.46
C GLN A 31 -14.42 10.54 -8.07
N TRP A 32 -14.71 9.46 -7.34
CA TRP A 32 -14.47 8.08 -7.75
C TRP A 32 -15.56 7.09 -7.28
N PRO A 33 -16.80 7.24 -7.74
CA PRO A 33 -17.96 6.49 -7.21
C PRO A 33 -18.00 5.00 -7.58
N GLN A 34 -17.22 4.59 -8.58
CA GLN A 34 -17.14 3.21 -9.05
C GLN A 34 -15.90 2.46 -8.52
N HIS A 35 -15.07 3.10 -7.69
CA HIS A 35 -13.91 2.41 -7.12
C HIS A 35 -14.37 1.24 -6.25
N PRO A 36 -13.87 0.01 -6.47
CA PRO A 36 -14.16 -1.10 -5.59
C PRO A 36 -13.55 -0.83 -4.22
N GLU A 37 -14.40 -0.77 -3.19
CA GLU A 37 -13.95 -0.75 -1.81
C GLU A 37 -13.35 -2.11 -1.47
N GLN A 38 -12.12 -2.08 -0.98
CA GLN A 38 -11.45 -3.27 -0.49
C GLN A 38 -12.10 -3.69 0.84
N SER A 39 -12.35 -4.99 1.04
CA SER A 39 -12.76 -5.49 2.36
C SER A 39 -11.58 -5.65 3.31
N TRP A 40 -11.83 -5.62 4.62
CA TRP A 40 -10.80 -5.88 5.64
C TRP A 40 -10.00 -7.17 5.36
N ALA A 41 -10.68 -8.28 5.07
CA ALA A 41 -10.02 -9.57 4.81
C ALA A 41 -9.10 -9.51 3.58
N GLN A 42 -9.46 -8.76 2.55
CA GLN A 42 -8.59 -8.55 1.40
C GLN A 42 -7.40 -7.65 1.76
N PHE A 43 -7.60 -6.63 2.60
CA PHE A 43 -6.53 -5.73 3.05
C PHE A 43 -5.51 -6.49 3.89
N GLU A 44 -5.98 -7.23 4.90
CA GLU A 44 -5.18 -8.06 5.80
C GLU A 44 -4.34 -9.08 5.01
N GLN A 45 -4.95 -9.81 4.08
CA GLN A 45 -4.22 -10.76 3.24
C GLN A 45 -3.08 -10.09 2.45
N ARG A 46 -3.34 -8.92 1.83
CA ARG A 46 -2.30 -8.18 1.11
C ARG A 46 -1.20 -7.70 2.03
N MET A 47 -1.53 -7.22 3.24
CA MET A 47 -0.53 -6.79 4.22
C MET A 47 0.39 -7.94 4.63
N HIS A 48 -0.14 -9.15 4.81
CA HIS A 48 0.71 -10.32 5.05
C HIS A 48 1.66 -10.62 3.89
N ASP A 49 1.18 -10.57 2.64
CA ASP A 49 2.03 -10.75 1.47
C ASP A 49 3.12 -9.67 1.39
N TYR A 50 2.78 -8.44 1.78
CA TYR A 50 3.70 -7.30 1.84
C TYR A 50 4.73 -7.41 2.96
N VAL A 51 4.39 -8.01 4.11
CA VAL A 51 5.34 -8.30 5.18
C VAL A 51 6.36 -9.35 4.75
N VAL A 52 5.89 -10.47 4.19
CA VAL A 52 6.77 -11.53 3.64
C VAL A 52 7.62 -10.97 2.50
N GLY A 53 7.01 -10.12 1.69
CA GLY A 53 7.64 -9.44 0.59
C GLY A 53 8.69 -8.43 1.05
N GLY A 54 8.40 -7.57 2.03
CA GLY A 54 9.16 -6.35 2.29
C GLY A 54 8.86 -5.21 1.28
N TYR A 55 7.65 -5.16 0.72
CA TYR A 55 7.20 -4.09 -0.19
C TYR A 55 5.69 -3.92 -0.07
N ALA A 56 5.14 -2.80 -0.54
CA ALA A 56 3.70 -2.60 -0.63
C ALA A 56 3.31 -2.02 -2.00
N PHE A 57 2.18 -2.48 -2.54
CA PHE A 57 1.58 -1.90 -3.73
C PHE A 57 0.45 -0.94 -3.38
N ASP A 58 0.35 0.12 -4.16
CA ASP A 58 -0.84 0.93 -4.31
C ASP A 58 -1.48 0.56 -5.65
N LEU A 59 -2.63 -0.09 -5.59
CA LEU A 59 -3.36 -0.57 -6.76
C LEU A 59 -4.50 0.39 -7.07
N GLU A 60 -4.15 1.67 -7.11
CA GLU A 60 -5.11 2.77 -7.22
C GLU A 60 -5.96 2.85 -5.93
N ASP A 61 -5.38 2.51 -4.77
CA ASP A 61 -6.11 2.53 -3.49
C ASP A 61 -6.38 3.97 -3.01
N ASN A 62 -5.61 4.94 -3.51
CA ASN A 62 -5.66 6.35 -3.09
C ASN A 62 -6.15 7.33 -4.17
N GLU A 63 -5.67 7.18 -5.42
CA GLU A 63 -5.95 8.12 -6.52
C GLU A 63 -6.25 7.34 -7.82
N PRO A 64 -7.31 7.70 -8.58
CA PRO A 64 -7.62 7.06 -9.84
C PRO A 64 -6.46 7.07 -10.82
N SER A 65 -6.26 5.94 -11.51
CA SER A 65 -5.25 5.81 -12.55
C SER A 65 -3.79 5.96 -12.08
N ILE A 66 -3.53 6.03 -10.77
CA ILE A 66 -2.18 6.10 -10.20
C ILE A 66 -1.88 4.80 -9.45
N ARG A 67 -0.74 4.20 -9.77
CA ARG A 67 -0.20 3.05 -9.03
C ARG A 67 1.18 3.37 -8.52
N CYS A 68 1.55 2.73 -7.41
CA CYS A 68 2.92 2.79 -6.94
C CYS A 68 3.38 1.50 -6.28
N VAL A 69 4.68 1.26 -6.35
CA VAL A 69 5.37 0.28 -5.52
C VAL A 69 6.16 1.03 -4.47
N ALA A 70 6.12 0.57 -3.23
CA ALA A 70 6.82 1.16 -2.11
C ALA A 70 7.59 0.11 -1.31
N ALA A 71 8.66 0.52 -0.64
CA ALA A 71 9.39 -0.30 0.31
C ALA A 71 9.76 0.51 1.57
N PRO A 72 9.84 -0.15 2.74
CA PRO A 72 10.28 0.51 3.96
C PRO A 72 11.78 0.76 3.93
N VAL A 73 12.20 1.89 4.48
CA VAL A 73 13.60 2.20 4.78
C VAL A 73 13.81 1.93 6.26
N ARG A 74 14.79 1.08 6.57
CA ARG A 74 15.14 0.71 7.94
C ARG A 74 16.45 1.35 8.38
N ASP A 75 16.50 1.80 9.62
CA ASP A 75 17.73 2.28 10.23
C ASP A 75 18.60 1.10 10.74
N ALA A 76 19.75 1.42 11.36
CA ALA A 76 20.66 0.42 11.92
C ALA A 76 20.03 -0.43 13.06
N SER A 77 18.94 0.05 13.69
CA SER A 77 18.18 -0.70 14.69
C SER A 77 17.15 -1.65 14.08
N ARG A 78 17.11 -1.75 12.74
CA ARG A 78 16.15 -2.53 11.95
C ARG A 78 14.71 -2.03 12.03
N ARG A 79 14.45 -0.86 12.64
CA ARG A 79 13.09 -0.27 12.64
C ARG A 79 12.83 0.47 11.35
N ILE A 80 11.58 0.46 10.89
CA ILE A 80 11.13 1.29 9.78
C ILE A 80 11.14 2.75 10.23
N VAL A 81 11.83 3.61 9.47
CA VAL A 81 11.97 5.05 9.76
C VAL A 81 11.49 5.94 8.62
N ALA A 82 11.35 5.38 7.41
CA ALA A 82 10.82 6.08 6.25
C ALA A 82 10.28 5.04 5.24
N GLY A 83 9.69 5.53 4.14
CA GLY A 83 9.32 4.70 3.00
C GLY A 83 9.73 5.39 1.69
N LEU A 84 10.14 4.60 0.71
CA LEU A 84 10.43 5.03 -0.65
C LEU A 84 9.34 4.48 -1.57
N SER A 85 8.89 5.25 -2.57
CA SER A 85 7.95 4.74 -3.58
C SER A 85 8.25 5.27 -4.98
N ILE A 86 7.95 4.44 -5.97
CA ILE A 86 7.92 4.81 -7.39
C ILE A 86 6.47 4.78 -7.84
N ALA A 87 5.95 5.92 -8.28
CA ALA A 87 4.58 6.08 -8.74
C ALA A 87 4.53 6.48 -10.22
N SER A 88 3.51 6.00 -10.93
CA SER A 88 3.19 6.47 -12.28
C SER A 88 1.73 6.17 -12.59
N THR A 89 1.27 6.59 -13.77
CA THR A 89 -0.07 6.25 -14.22
C THR A 89 -0.16 4.77 -14.65
N VAL A 90 -1.36 4.20 -14.58
CA VAL A 90 -1.64 2.77 -14.88
C VAL A 90 -0.99 2.27 -16.18
N PRO A 91 -1.03 2.99 -17.32
CA PRO A 91 -0.40 2.53 -18.56
C PRO A 91 1.12 2.34 -18.47
N TYR A 92 1.79 3.10 -17.60
CA TYR A 92 3.24 3.03 -17.39
C TYR A 92 3.62 2.21 -16.14
N MET A 93 2.64 1.79 -15.36
CA MET A 93 2.82 1.02 -14.14
C MET A 93 1.89 -0.22 -14.12
N PRO A 94 1.96 -1.10 -15.13
CA PRO A 94 1.25 -2.38 -15.10
C PRO A 94 1.82 -3.29 -14.00
N LEU A 95 1.08 -4.33 -13.60
CA LEU A 95 1.45 -5.19 -12.46
C LEU A 95 2.82 -5.86 -12.66
N GLU A 96 3.14 -6.25 -13.89
CA GLU A 96 4.41 -6.84 -14.27
C GLU A 96 5.55 -5.85 -14.01
N LYS A 97 5.35 -4.57 -14.36
CA LYS A 97 6.34 -3.52 -14.12
C LYS A 97 6.54 -3.25 -12.64
N MET A 98 5.44 -3.24 -11.87
CA MET A 98 5.53 -3.09 -10.42
C MET A 98 6.34 -4.22 -9.79
N ALA A 99 6.15 -5.47 -10.26
CA ALA A 99 6.91 -6.62 -9.80
C ALA A 99 8.41 -6.52 -10.15
N GLU A 100 8.76 -6.06 -11.35
CA GLU A 100 10.17 -5.81 -11.76
C GLU A 100 10.86 -4.75 -10.88
N LEU A 101 10.12 -3.80 -10.33
CA LEU A 101 10.66 -2.73 -9.49
C LEU A 101 10.90 -3.15 -8.03
N ILE A 102 10.30 -4.25 -7.57
CA ILE A 102 10.49 -4.77 -6.21
C ILE A 102 11.98 -4.94 -5.85
N PRO A 103 12.82 -5.63 -6.64
CA PRO A 103 14.24 -5.78 -6.31
C PRO A 103 15.07 -4.50 -6.46
N VAL A 104 14.53 -3.44 -7.08
CA VAL A 104 15.22 -2.16 -7.27
C VAL A 104 14.98 -1.22 -6.09
N ILE A 105 13.81 -1.32 -5.47
CA ILE A 105 13.38 -0.40 -4.40
C ILE A 105 13.67 -0.92 -2.98
N LYS A 106 13.95 -2.22 -2.84
CA LYS A 106 14.39 -2.86 -1.59
C LYS A 106 15.91 -2.85 -1.48
#